data_AF-A0A4Q3T6L6-F1
#
_entry.id   AF-A0A4Q3T6L6-F1
#
_cell.length_a   1.000
_cell.length_b   1.000
_cell.length_c   1.000
_cell.angle_alpha   90.00
_cell.angle_beta   90.00
_cell.angle_gamma   90.00
#
_symmetry.space_group_name_H-M   'P 1'
#
loop_
_entity.id
_entity.type
_entity.pdbx_description
1 polymer ?
#
loop_
_entity_poly.entity_id
_entity_poly.type
_entity_poly.pdbx_seq_one_letter_code
_entity_poly.pdbx_strand_id
1 'polypeptide(L)'
;MSAQSPRVEDATTLIGFSDLVGVLQAVFVKHGTTPEVAAILAHNCASAERDGAHSHGVFRIPGYLSTLASGWVNGKAVPLVTDVASGFVRVDAGNGFAQP
;
A
#
# COMPACT_ATOMS: atom_id res chain seq x y z
N MET A 1 1.74 -25.65 -24.68
CA MET A 1 0.97 -26.20 -23.55
C MET A 1 0.66 -25.04 -22.63
N SER A 2 -0.49 -24.38 -22.81
CA SER A 2 -0.87 -23.23 -21.97
C SER A 2 -1.33 -23.76 -20.62
N ALA A 3 -0.60 -23.47 -19.54
CA ALA A 3 -1.05 -23.81 -18.20
C ALA A 3 -2.31 -22.99 -17.90
N GLN A 4 -3.44 -23.68 -17.70
CA GLN A 4 -4.66 -23.04 -17.23
C GLN A 4 -4.39 -22.45 -15.85
N SER A 5 -4.66 -21.16 -15.69
CA SER A 5 -4.69 -20.52 -14.37
C SER A 5 -5.65 -21.29 -13.45
N PRO A 6 -5.31 -21.51 -12.18
CA PRO A 6 -6.20 -22.19 -11.25
C PRO A 6 -7.53 -21.45 -11.18
N ARG A 7 -8.64 -22.17 -11.34
CA ARG A 7 -9.98 -21.67 -10.98
C ARG A 7 -9.96 -21.43 -9.47
N VAL A 8 -9.89 -20.17 -9.07
CA VAL A 8 -10.27 -19.78 -7.71
C VAL A 8 -11.79 -19.88 -7.69
N GLU A 9 -12.34 -20.82 -6.94
CA GLU A 9 -13.79 -20.88 -6.69
C GLU A 9 -14.26 -19.54 -6.10
N ASP A 10 -15.46 -19.09 -6.47
CA ASP A 10 -16.12 -17.84 -6.02
C ASP A 10 -16.50 -17.87 -4.52
N ALA A 11 -15.57 -18.28 -3.66
CA ALA A 11 -15.73 -18.23 -2.22
C ALA A 11 -15.35 -16.82 -1.73
N THR A 12 -16.36 -15.96 -1.56
CA THR A 12 -16.18 -14.67 -0.89
C THR A 12 -16.05 -14.85 0.63
N THR A 13 -15.14 -14.11 1.25
CA THR A 13 -15.01 -14.05 2.72
C THR A 13 -15.18 -12.61 3.17
N LEU A 14 -15.88 -12.41 4.29
CA LEU A 14 -15.99 -11.11 4.96
C LEU A 14 -14.88 -10.98 6.00
N ILE A 15 -14.25 -9.81 6.04
CA ILE A 15 -13.23 -9.44 7.02
C ILE A 15 -13.60 -8.08 7.63
N GLY A 16 -13.41 -7.93 8.94
CA GLY A 16 -13.62 -6.64 9.61
C GLY A 16 -12.63 -5.60 9.10
N PHE A 17 -13.03 -4.33 9.01
CA PHE A 17 -12.15 -3.26 8.53
C PHE A 17 -10.85 -3.16 9.32
N SER A 18 -10.93 -3.20 10.66
CA SER A 18 -9.76 -3.17 11.54
C SER A 18 -8.85 -4.39 11.35
N ASP A 19 -9.44 -5.57 11.13
CA ASP A 19 -8.68 -6.80 10.88
C ASP A 19 -7.96 -6.71 9.52
N LEU A 20 -8.63 -6.18 8.50
CA LEU A 20 -8.03 -5.95 7.19
C LEU A 20 -6.86 -4.96 7.29
N VAL A 21 -7.03 -3.84 7.99
CA VAL A 21 -5.92 -2.89 8.23
C VAL A 21 -4.76 -3.58 8.94
N GLY A 22 -5.03 -4.36 9.99
CA GLY A 22 -3.99 -5.07 10.74
C GLY A 22 -3.20 -6.07 9.88
N VAL A 23 -3.90 -6.86 9.06
CA VAL A 23 -3.27 -7.80 8.13
C VAL A 23 -2.42 -7.06 7.09
N LEU A 24 -2.95 -6.01 6.46
CA LEU A 24 -2.22 -5.24 5.46
C LEU A 24 -0.99 -4.55 6.04
N GLN A 25 -1.10 -3.99 7.25
CA GLN A 25 0.03 -3.36 7.94
C GLN A 25 1.14 -4.39 8.23
N ALA A 26 0.78 -5.57 8.75
CA ALA A 26 1.72 -6.65 9.00
C ALA A 26 2.42 -7.10 7.70
N VAL A 27 1.68 -7.16 6.59
CA VAL A 27 2.22 -7.46 5.26
C VAL A 27 3.24 -6.39 4.83
N PHE A 28 2.93 -5.10 4.92
CA PHE A 28 3.85 -4.03 4.53
C PHE A 28 5.13 -4.02 5.38
N VAL A 29 5.02 -4.14 6.71
CA VAL A 29 6.18 -4.22 7.63
C VAL A 29 7.07 -5.40 7.26
N LYS A 30 6.47 -6.58 7.02
CA LYS A 30 7.22 -7.78 6.61
C LYS A 30 7.99 -7.60 5.31
N HIS A 31 7.53 -6.72 4.42
CA HIS A 31 8.16 -6.42 3.12
C HIS A 31 9.01 -5.15 3.14
N GLY A 32 9.39 -4.67 4.34
CA GLY A 32 10.49 -3.72 4.50
C GLY A 32 10.10 -2.25 4.55
N THR A 33 8.82 -1.91 4.72
CA THR A 33 8.44 -0.54 5.08
C THR A 33 8.73 -0.25 6.57
N THR A 34 8.73 1.03 6.97
CA THR A 34 8.63 1.35 8.42
C THR A 34 7.22 1.06 8.95
N PRO A 35 7.03 0.94 10.27
CA PRO A 35 5.69 0.81 10.86
C PRO A 35 4.74 1.96 10.51
N GLU A 36 5.27 3.18 10.41
CA GLU A 36 4.49 4.39 10.12
C GLU A 36 3.99 4.37 8.67
N VAL A 37 4.89 4.10 7.71
CA VAL A 37 4.52 3.93 6.29
C VAL A 37 3.52 2.79 6.12
N ALA A 38 3.75 1.65 6.80
CA ALA A 38 2.86 0.50 6.76
C ALA A 38 1.44 0.85 7.22
N ALA A 39 1.30 1.60 8.33
CA ALA A 39 0.01 1.97 8.88
C ALA A 39 -0.78 2.87 7.90
N ILE A 40 -0.12 3.85 7.28
CA ILE A 40 -0.74 4.77 6.32
C ILE A 40 -1.21 4.00 5.07
N LEU A 41 -0.34 3.17 4.49
CA LEU A 41 -0.68 2.40 3.28
C LEU A 41 -1.76 1.34 3.56
N ALA A 42 -1.69 0.66 4.70
CA ALA A 42 -2.69 -0.31 5.10
C ALA A 42 -4.07 0.32 5.28
N HIS A 43 -4.15 1.46 5.96
CA HIS A 43 -5.40 2.20 6.12
C HIS A 43 -5.93 2.70 4.78
N ASN A 44 -5.07 3.25 3.92
CA ASN A 44 -5.46 3.71 2.58
C ASN A 44 -6.04 2.56 1.73
N CYS A 45 -5.31 1.44 1.65
CA CYS A 45 -5.70 0.27 0.89
C CYS A 45 -7.00 -0.37 1.42
N ALA A 46 -7.11 -0.55 2.74
CA ALA A 46 -8.33 -1.07 3.36
C ALA A 46 -9.53 -0.13 3.16
N SER A 47 -9.31 1.19 3.16
CA SER A 47 -10.38 2.17 2.92
C SER A 47 -10.89 2.08 1.48
N ALA A 48 -9.98 1.95 0.50
CA ALA A 48 -10.37 1.73 -0.88
C ALA A 48 -11.17 0.42 -1.06
N GLU A 49 -10.77 -0.66 -0.37
CA GLU A 49 -11.51 -1.92 -0.41
C GLU A 49 -12.92 -1.77 0.20
N ARG A 50 -13.00 -1.18 1.40
CA ARG A 50 -14.27 -0.95 2.12
C ARG A 50 -15.26 -0.13 1.29
N ASP A 51 -14.76 0.88 0.58
CA ASP A 51 -15.58 1.81 -0.19
C ASP A 51 -15.91 1.28 -1.60
N GLY A 52 -15.52 0.04 -1.94
CA GLY A 52 -15.83 -0.61 -3.21
C GLY A 52 -14.92 -0.21 -4.38
N ALA A 53 -13.84 0.52 -4.12
CA ALA A 53 -12.83 0.87 -5.11
C ALA A 53 -11.84 -0.30 -5.31
N HIS A 54 -12.35 -1.48 -5.67
CA HIS A 54 -11.61 -2.75 -5.67
C HIS A 54 -10.32 -2.72 -6.52
N SER A 55 -10.25 -1.91 -7.57
CA SER A 55 -9.03 -1.71 -8.37
C SER A 55 -7.90 -0.97 -7.62
N HIS A 56 -8.16 -0.46 -6.42
CA HIS A 56 -7.21 0.29 -5.57
C HIS A 56 -7.13 -0.24 -4.13
N GLY A 57 -7.93 -1.27 -3.79
CA GLY A 57 -7.85 -1.99 -2.52
C GLY A 57 -6.87 -3.16 -2.57
N VAL A 58 -7.28 -4.32 -2.06
CA VAL A 58 -6.39 -5.49 -1.87
C VAL A 58 -5.78 -6.00 -3.18
N PHE A 59 -6.45 -5.74 -4.31
CA PHE A 59 -5.93 -5.96 -5.66
C PHE A 59 -4.52 -5.37 -5.88
N ARG A 60 -4.18 -4.25 -5.25
CA ARG A 60 -2.90 -3.55 -5.45
C ARG A 60 -1.75 -4.16 -4.64
N ILE A 61 -2.01 -5.01 -3.67
CA ILE A 61 -0.98 -5.54 -2.76
C ILE A 61 0.16 -6.25 -3.52
N PRO A 62 -0.08 -7.18 -4.46
CA PRO A 62 1.01 -7.80 -5.22
C PRO A 62 1.92 -6.78 -5.93
N GLY A 63 1.34 -5.71 -6.49
CA GLY A 63 2.10 -4.63 -7.14
C GLY A 63 2.96 -3.86 -6.14
N TYR A 64 2.40 -3.44 -5.00
CA TYR A 64 3.17 -2.80 -3.94
C TYR A 64 4.38 -3.64 -3.52
N LEU A 65 4.14 -4.92 -3.24
CA LEU A 65 5.19 -5.83 -2.78
C LEU A 65 6.28 -6.04 -3.83
N SER A 66 5.93 -6.10 -5.12
CA SER A 66 6.92 -6.20 -6.21
C SER A 66 7.81 -4.95 -6.31
N THR A 67 7.25 -3.74 -6.11
CA THR A 67 8.03 -2.50 -6.15
C THR A 67 8.97 -2.37 -4.96
N LEU A 68 8.55 -2.84 -3.78
CA LEU A 68 9.40 -2.92 -2.59
C LEU A 68 10.52 -3.95 -2.78
N ALA A 69 10.19 -5.16 -3.23
CA ALA A 69 11.14 -6.25 -3.40
C ALA A 69 12.22 -5.96 -4.46
N SER A 70 11.86 -5.22 -5.52
CA SER A 70 12.80 -4.81 -6.56
C SER A 70 13.67 -3.61 -6.16
N GLY A 71 13.40 -2.96 -5.03
CA GLY A 71 14.04 -1.70 -4.65
C GLY A 71 13.61 -0.50 -5.48
N TRP A 72 12.56 -0.65 -6.31
CA TRP A 72 12.02 0.45 -7.12
C TRP A 72 11.50 1.59 -6.24
N VAL A 73 10.81 1.25 -5.13
CA VAL A 73 10.30 2.23 -4.15
C VAL A 73 11.03 2.08 -2.82
N ASN A 74 11.36 3.20 -2.19
CA ASN A 74 11.93 3.23 -0.85
C ASN A 74 10.81 3.22 0.21
N GLY A 75 10.48 2.03 0.74
CA GLY A 75 9.49 1.86 1.80
C GLY A 75 9.84 2.51 3.15
N LYS A 76 11.03 3.10 3.27
CA LYS A 76 11.53 3.77 4.48
C LYS A 76 11.95 5.22 4.22
N ALA A 77 11.51 5.80 3.11
CA ALA A 77 11.78 7.19 2.82
C ALA A 77 11.18 8.09 3.91
N VAL A 78 11.92 9.15 4.26
CA VAL A 78 11.43 10.22 5.12
C VAL A 78 11.22 11.44 4.22
N PRO A 79 9.97 11.86 3.97
CA PRO A 79 9.71 13.00 3.10
C PRO A 79 10.34 14.29 3.63
N LEU A 80 10.93 15.09 2.74
CA LEU A 80 11.45 16.41 3.08
C LEU A 80 10.44 17.49 2.69
N VAL A 81 9.81 18.07 3.70
CA VAL A 81 8.87 19.19 3.54
C VAL A 81 9.64 20.51 3.49
N THR A 82 9.39 21.30 2.45
CA THR A 82 9.97 22.65 2.26
C THR A 82 8.84 23.67 2.17
N ASP A 83 8.85 24.66 3.05
CA ASP A 83 8.08 25.89 2.88
C ASP A 83 8.81 26.77 1.85
N VAL A 84 8.23 26.88 0.65
CA VAL A 84 8.91 27.51 -0.49
C VAL A 84 8.51 28.98 -0.62
N ALA A 85 7.23 29.27 -0.37
CA ALA A 85 6.63 30.59 -0.48
C ALA A 85 5.25 30.61 0.18
N SER A 86 4.69 31.80 0.41
CA SER A 86 3.32 31.95 0.89
C SER A 86 2.34 31.20 -0.04
N GLY A 87 1.59 30.25 0.52
CA GLY A 87 0.64 29.43 -0.22
C GLY A 87 1.25 28.27 -1.03
N PHE A 88 2.55 27.97 -0.88
CA PHE A 88 3.22 26.88 -1.60
C PHE A 88 4.16 26.05 -0.72
N VAL A 89 3.86 24.76 -0.62
CA VAL A 89 4.71 23.75 0.05
C VAL A 89 5.18 22.75 -1.00
N ARG A 90 6.46 22.40 -0.95
CA ARG A 90 7.03 21.29 -1.74
C ARG A 90 7.40 20.15 -0.81
N VAL A 91 7.15 18.92 -1.24
CA VAL A 91 7.62 17.71 -0.56
C VAL A 91 8.46 16.90 -1.53
N ASP A 92 9.70 16.59 -1.16
CA ASP A 92 10.48 15.54 -1.80
C ASP A 92 10.17 14.22 -1.08
N ALA A 93 9.50 13.29 -1.76
CA ALA A 93 9.12 12.00 -1.20
C ALA A 93 10.31 11.02 -1.03
N GLY A 94 11.52 11.36 -1.48
CA GLY A 94 12.71 10.52 -1.29
C GLY A 94 12.61 9.16 -1.97
N ASN A 95 11.98 9.11 -3.15
CA ASN A 95 11.61 7.89 -3.87
C ASN A 95 10.70 6.93 -3.07
N GLY A 96 9.98 7.45 -2.07
CA GLY A 96 8.99 6.73 -1.29
C GLY A 96 7.60 6.73 -1.93
N PHE A 97 6.63 6.27 -1.14
CA PHE A 97 5.21 6.39 -1.49
C PHE A 97 4.73 7.83 -1.35
N ALA A 98 3.62 8.16 -2.01
CA ALA A 98 3.07 9.51 -1.99
C ALA A 98 2.17 9.79 -0.77
N GLN A 99 1.62 8.75 -0.14
CA GLN A 99 0.69 8.87 0.98
C GLN A 99 1.36 9.27 2.31
N PRO A 100 2.52 8.72 2.69
CA PRO A 100 3.29 9.17 3.86
C PRO A 100 3.92 10.54 3.63
#